data_AF-F6HXA7-F1
#
_entry.id   AF-F6HXA7-F1
#
_cell.length_a   1.000
_cell.length_b   1.000
_cell.length_c   1.000
_cell.angle_alpha   90.00
_cell.angle_beta   90.00
_cell.angle_gamma   90.00
#
_symmetry.space_group_name_H-M   'P 1'
#
loop_
_entity.id
_entity.type
_entity.pdbx_description
1 polymer ?
#
loop_
_entity_poly.entity_id
_entity_poly.type
_entity_poly.pdbx_seq_one_letter_code
_entity_poly.pdbx_strand_id
1 'polypeptide(L)'
;MYGRRACQLIKEFSSAEKGQLTGFNSDMFDQVVKECSTHYLELQSLMRKIQEEGMDIQTTRNADHFGMVIHHLSLMRNKRCLMAYV
;
A
#
# COMPACT_ATOMS: atom_id res chain seq x y z
N MET A 1 -10.27 4.85 2.84
CA MET A 1 -9.60 3.63 3.35
C MET A 1 -8.58 3.20 2.31
N TYR A 2 -7.32 3.00 2.70
CA TYR A 2 -6.21 2.71 1.78
C TYR A 2 -6.33 1.35 1.09
N GLY A 3 -5.68 1.21 -0.07
CA GLY A 3 -5.62 -0.04 -0.84
C GLY A 3 -6.91 -0.44 -1.57
N ARG A 4 -7.88 0.47 -1.70
CA ARG A 4 -9.13 0.21 -2.45
C ARG A 4 -8.87 -0.03 -3.93
N ARG A 5 -7.99 0.75 -4.55
CA ARG A 5 -7.63 0.61 -5.97
C ARG A 5 -6.97 -0.74 -6.26
N ALA A 6 -6.02 -1.14 -5.41
CA ALA A 6 -5.38 -2.44 -5.53
C ALA A 6 -6.38 -3.60 -5.34
N CYS A 7 -7.35 -3.45 -4.44
CA CYS A 7 -8.43 -4.41 -4.31
C CYS A 7 -9.34 -4.47 -5.54
N GLN A 8 -9.56 -3.35 -6.23
CA GLN A 8 -10.35 -3.29 -7.45
C GLN A 8 -9.67 -4.04 -8.60
N LEU A 9 -8.35 -3.91 -8.77
CA LEU A 9 -7.57 -4.70 -9.72
C LEU A 9 -7.78 -6.21 -9.54
N ILE A 10 -7.69 -6.69 -8.30
CA ILE A 10 -7.91 -8.11 -7.99
C ILE A 10 -9.34 -8.56 -8.30
N LYS A 11 -10.33 -7.70 -8.00
CA LYS A 11 -11.74 -8.03 -8.30
C LYS A 11 -11.98 -8.14 -9.79
N GLU A 12 -11.47 -7.19 -10.56
CA GLU A 12 -11.53 -7.20 -12.03
C GLU A 12 -10.89 -8.48 -12.57
N PHE A 13 -9.67 -8.79 -12.13
CA PHE A 13 -8.97 -10.02 -12.51
C PHE A 13 -9.76 -11.28 -12.15
N SER A 14 -10.34 -11.35 -10.95
CA SER A 14 -11.14 -12.50 -10.51
C SER A 14 -12.48 -12.65 -11.24
N SER A 15 -12.98 -11.56 -11.84
CA SER A 15 -14.24 -11.55 -12.60
C SER A 15 -14.05 -11.93 -14.07
N ALA A 16 -12.80 -12.08 -14.53
CA ALA A 16 -12.49 -12.56 -15.87
C ALA A 16 -13.01 -14.00 -16.08
N GLU A 17 -13.47 -14.28 -17.30
CA GLU A 17 -13.89 -15.63 -17.66
C GLU A 17 -12.71 -16.60 -17.57
N LYS A 18 -12.92 -17.78 -16.97
CA LYS A 18 -11.85 -18.76 -16.78
C LYS A 18 -11.23 -19.15 -18.13
N GLY A 19 -9.93 -18.95 -18.25
CA GLY A 19 -9.17 -19.27 -19.47
C GLY A 19 -9.11 -18.15 -20.49
N GLN A 20 -9.74 -17.00 -20.25
CA GLN A 20 -9.55 -15.79 -21.06
C GLN A 20 -8.57 -14.83 -20.39
N LEU A 21 -7.70 -14.24 -21.20
CA LEU A 21 -6.82 -13.16 -20.78
C LEU A 21 -7.55 -11.82 -21.00
N THR A 22 -7.85 -11.13 -19.92
CA THR A 22 -8.31 -9.74 -19.97
C THR A 22 -7.14 -8.81 -20.26
N GLY A 23 -7.41 -7.67 -20.91
CA GLY A 23 -6.40 -6.64 -21.12
C GLY A 23 -5.81 -6.15 -19.80
N PHE A 24 -4.51 -5.83 -19.80
CA PHE A 24 -3.84 -5.31 -18.62
C PHE A 24 -4.31 -3.87 -18.33
N ASN A 25 -4.91 -3.66 -17.16
CA ASN A 25 -5.33 -2.35 -16.67
C ASN A 25 -4.15 -1.50 -16.17
N SER A 26 -3.37 -0.95 -17.11
CA SER A 26 -2.21 -0.08 -16.82
C SER A 26 -2.58 1.14 -16.00
N ASP A 27 -3.71 1.79 -16.31
CA ASP A 27 -4.10 3.04 -15.66
C ASP A 27 -4.35 2.84 -14.16
N MET A 28 -5.08 1.77 -13.79
CA MET A 28 -5.33 1.45 -12.39
C MET A 28 -4.05 0.95 -11.71
N PHE A 29 -3.23 0.16 -12.40
CA PHE A 29 -1.93 -0.28 -11.88
C PHE A 29 -1.03 0.91 -11.51
N ASP A 30 -0.88 1.88 -12.42
CA ASP A 30 -0.09 3.09 -12.21
C ASP A 30 -0.65 3.95 -11.07
N GLN A 31 -1.98 4.01 -10.91
CA GLN A 31 -2.60 4.70 -9.78
C GLN A 31 -2.28 4.02 -8.44
N VAL A 32 -2.19 2.68 -8.39
CA VAL A 32 -1.78 1.95 -7.18
C VAL A 32 -0.29 2.17 -6.90
N VAL A 33 0.55 2.19 -7.93
CA VAL A 33 1.99 2.51 -7.79
C VAL A 33 2.16 3.93 -7.23
N LYS A 34 1.42 4.91 -7.74
CA LYS A 34 1.42 6.29 -7.20
C LYS A 34 0.98 6.33 -5.73
N GLU A 35 -0.07 5.59 -5.36
CA GLU A 35 -0.51 5.46 -3.96
C GLU A 35 0.58 4.86 -3.07
N CYS A 36 1.31 3.84 -3.55
CA CYS A 36 2.46 3.29 -2.85
C CYS A 36 3.56 4.34 -2.64
N SER A 37 3.89 5.15 -3.65
CA SER A 37 4.87 6.22 -3.51
C SER A 37 4.46 7.23 -2.42
N THR A 38 3.19 7.61 -2.36
CA THR A 38 2.67 8.47 -1.28
C THR A 38 2.82 7.81 0.08
N HIS A 39 2.41 6.54 0.24
CA HIS A 39 2.57 5.84 1.52
C HIS A 39 4.03 5.70 1.94
N TYR A 40 4.96 5.50 1.01
CA TYR A 40 6.37 5.43 1.31
C TYR A 40 6.93 6.76 1.84
N LEU A 41 6.54 7.88 1.22
CA LEU A 41 6.97 9.22 1.68
C LEU A 41 6.43 9.54 3.08
N GLU A 42 5.15 9.27 3.33
CA GLU A 42 4.52 9.47 4.65
C GLU A 42 5.16 8.56 5.72
N LEU A 43 5.41 7.29 5.38
CA LEU A 43 6.11 6.35 6.26
C LEU A 43 7.50 6.88 6.63
N GLN A 44 8.28 7.32 5.65
CA GLN A 44 9.63 7.86 5.86
C GLN A 44 9.60 9.14 6.69
N SER A 45 8.60 10.00 6.48
CA SER A 45 8.38 11.21 7.27
C SER A 45 8.15 10.88 8.75
N LEU A 46 7.23 9.96 9.04
CA LEU A 46 6.91 9.55 10.42
C LEU A 46 8.07 8.81 11.10
N MET A 47 8.80 7.95 10.38
CA MET A 47 10.00 7.30 10.92
C MET A 47 11.05 8.32 11.35
N ARG A 48 11.29 9.36 10.53
CA ARG A 48 12.23 10.45 10.88
C ARG A 48 11.75 11.21 12.12
N LYS A 49 10.48 11.58 12.18
CA LYS A 49 9.90 12.28 13.33
C LYS A 49 10.07 11.49 14.63
N ILE A 50 9.74 10.20 14.62
CA ILE A 50 9.88 9.31 15.80
C ILE A 50 11.35 9.26 16.26
N GLN A 51 12.28 9.15 15.31
CA GLN A 51 13.71 9.12 15.59
C GLN A 51 14.23 10.45 16.15
N GLU A 52 13.81 11.59 15.60
CA GLU A 52 14.19 12.93 16.03
C GLU A 52 13.69 13.25 17.45
N GLU A 53 12.52 12.72 17.82
CA GLU A 53 11.96 12.81 19.17
C GLU A 53 12.62 11.84 20.17
N GLY A 54 13.62 11.04 19.74
CA GLY A 54 14.36 10.11 20.60
C GLY A 54 13.53 8.91 21.07
N MET A 55 12.42 8.63 20.39
CA MET A 55 11.51 7.55 20.74
C MET A 55 11.95 6.23 20.12
N ASP A 56 11.78 5.13 20.86
CA ASP A 56 12.06 3.80 20.33
C ASP A 56 10.89 3.28 19.47
N ILE A 57 11.17 2.95 18.21
CA ILE A 57 10.17 2.49 17.23
C ILE A 57 9.47 1.19 17.65
N GLN A 58 10.11 0.34 18.46
CA GLN A 58 9.54 -0.96 18.83
C GLN A 58 8.56 -0.87 20.01
N THR A 59 8.83 0.03 20.94
CA THR A 59 8.08 0.18 22.20
C THR A 59 7.09 1.34 22.17
N THR A 60 7.30 2.35 21.32
CA THR A 60 6.41 3.51 21.21
C THR A 60 5.03 3.11 20.67
N ARG A 61 3.97 3.63 21.30
CA ARG A 61 2.56 3.38 20.93
C ARG A 61 1.76 4.68 20.86
N ASN A 62 2.36 5.74 20.32
CA ASN A 62 1.70 7.02 20.12
C ASN A 62 1.03 7.10 18.72
N ALA A 63 0.42 8.24 18.42
CA ALA A 63 -0.27 8.46 17.15
C ALA A 63 0.67 8.34 15.93
N ASP A 64 1.90 8.85 16.04
CA ASP A 64 2.89 8.79 14.94
C ASP A 64 3.30 7.35 14.65
N HIS A 65 3.52 6.53 15.69
CA HIS A 65 3.79 5.11 15.55
C HIS A 65 2.66 4.38 14.84
N PHE A 66 1.41 4.61 15.24
CA PHE A 66 0.26 3.97 14.58
C PHE A 66 0.06 4.48 13.15
N GLY A 67 0.31 5.76 12.87
CA GLY A 67 0.33 6.31 11.51
C GLY A 67 1.37 5.62 10.63
N MET A 68 2.59 5.45 11.15
CA MET A 68 3.69 4.75 10.47
C MET A 68 3.28 3.30 10.15
N VAL A 69 2.73 2.57 11.12
CA VAL A 69 2.27 1.19 10.93
C VAL A 69 1.15 1.11 9.87
N ILE A 70 0.21 2.05 9.85
CA ILE A 70 -0.86 2.08 8.85
C ILE A 70 -0.28 2.24 7.44
N HIS A 71 0.69 3.13 7.24
CA HIS A 71 1.34 3.30 5.93
C HIS A 71 2.14 2.06 5.53
N HIS A 72 2.88 1.45 6.47
CA HIS A 72 3.59 0.20 6.22
C HIS A 72 2.65 -0.94 5.79
N LEU A 73 1.56 -1.16 6.54
CA LEU A 73 0.58 -2.20 6.22
C LEU A 73 -0.12 -1.94 4.88
N SER A 74 -0.37 -0.68 4.54
CA SER A 74 -0.96 -0.28 3.26
C SER A 74 -0.03 -0.61 2.09
N LEU A 75 1.28 -0.36 2.22
CA LEU A 75 2.30 -0.78 1.26
C LEU A 75 2.32 -2.30 1.07
N MET A 76 2.34 -3.06 2.18
CA MET A 76 2.37 -4.52 2.12
C MET A 76 1.12 -5.09 1.44
N ARG A 77 -0.04 -4.47 1.68
CA ARG A 77 -1.28 -4.86 1.03
C ARG A 77 -1.26 -4.56 -0.47
N ASN A 78 -0.84 -3.36 -0.87
CA ASN A 78 -0.74 -3.01 -2.28
C ASN A 78 0.28 -3.90 -2.99
N LYS A 79 1.45 -4.18 -2.39
CA LYS A 79 2.43 -5.14 -2.92
C LYS A 79 1.80 -6.50 -3.18
N ARG A 80 1.06 -7.06 -2.21
CA ARG A 80 0.39 -8.36 -2.37
C ARG A 80 -0.63 -8.34 -3.50
N CYS A 81 -1.42 -7.27 -3.63
CA CYS A 81 -2.40 -7.14 -4.71
C CYS A 81 -1.72 -6.99 -6.08
N LEU A 82 -0.68 -6.16 -6.20
CA LEU A 82 0.05 -6.00 -7.46
C LEU A 82 0.70 -7.32 -7.89
N MET A 83 1.34 -8.04 -6.97
CA MET A 83 1.95 -9.35 -7.24
C MET A 83 0.95 -10.48 -7.54
N ALA A 84 -0.31 -10.34 -7.12
CA ALA A 84 -1.35 -11.32 -7.44
C ALA A 84 -2.10 -10.98 -8.73
N TYR A 85 -1.97 -9.73 -9.21
CA TYR A 85 -2.55 -9.26 -10.46
C TYR A 85 -1.65 -9.53 -11.67
N VAL A 86 -0.33 -9.53 -11.45
CA VAL A 86 0.70 -9.92 -12.43
C VAL A 86 1.00 -11.40 -12.30
#